data_AF-A0A7Y8ADF0-F1
#
_entry.id   AF-A0A7Y8ADF0-F1
#
_cell.length_a   1.000
_cell.length_b   1.000
_cell.length_c   1.000
_cell.angle_alpha   90.00
_cell.angle_beta   90.00
_cell.angle_gamma   90.00
#
_symmetry.space_group_name_H-M   'P 1'
#
loop_
_entity.id
_entity.type
_entity.pdbx_description
1 polymer ?
#
loop_
_entity_poly.entity_id
_entity_poly.type
_entity_poly.pdbx_seq_one_letter_code
_entity_poly.pdbx_strand_id
1 'polypeptide(L)'
;MIKPTPNPPLDSETHNTPVVLFTVIDGLSTEDLLVNLTETLASAHALTCDFAFELEGSRREGALGIAQLIEVARLLADRVLDDIAPSSAG
;
A
#
# COMPACT_ATOMS: atom_id res chain seq x y z
N MET A 1 -8.35 -63.71 3.68
CA MET A 1 -8.73 -62.47 4.38
C MET A 1 -7.75 -61.38 3.99
N ILE A 2 -8.16 -60.41 3.17
CA ILE A 2 -7.36 -59.23 2.85
C ILE A 2 -7.92 -58.08 3.69
N LYS A 3 -7.09 -57.52 4.58
CA LYS A 3 -7.45 -56.35 5.38
C LYS A 3 -7.43 -55.12 4.46
N PRO A 4 -8.50 -54.34 4.33
CA PRO A 4 -8.43 -53.09 3.59
C PRO A 4 -7.48 -52.14 4.32
N THR A 5 -6.51 -51.59 3.61
CA THR A 5 -5.62 -50.53 4.09
C THR A 5 -6.49 -49.33 4.52
N PRO A 6 -6.23 -48.71 5.69
CA PRO A 6 -6.93 -47.48 6.03
C PRO A 6 -6.45 -46.38 5.10
N ASN A 7 -7.38 -45.69 4.43
CA ASN A 7 -7.05 -44.42 3.78
C ASN A 7 -6.53 -43.46 4.86
N PRO A 8 -5.44 -42.71 4.59
CA PRO A 8 -5.04 -41.63 5.47
C PRO A 8 -6.18 -40.62 5.56
N PRO A 9 -6.41 -39.97 6.72
CA PRO A 9 -7.40 -38.92 6.80
C PRO A 9 -7.00 -37.85 5.78
N LEU A 10 -7.96 -37.43 4.94
CA LEU A 10 -7.82 -36.14 4.29
C LEU A 10 -7.75 -35.15 5.43
N ASP A 11 -6.61 -34.49 5.58
CA ASP A 11 -6.43 -33.36 6.49
C ASP A 11 -7.40 -32.27 6.03
N SER A 12 -8.63 -32.34 6.55
CA SER A 12 -9.72 -31.40 6.32
C SER A 12 -9.53 -30.21 7.22
N GLU A 13 -8.36 -29.60 7.17
CA GLU A 13 -8.10 -28.30 7.77
C GLU A 13 -7.45 -27.46 6.68
N THR A 14 -8.26 -27.11 5.67
CA THR A 14 -7.99 -25.96 4.82
C THR A 14 -8.11 -24.74 5.71
N HIS A 15 -7.12 -24.55 6.59
CA HIS A 15 -6.91 -23.30 7.29
C HIS A 15 -6.86 -22.25 6.19
N ASN A 16 -7.85 -21.36 6.20
CA ASN A 16 -7.91 -20.17 5.37
C ASN A 16 -6.84 -19.19 5.86
N THR A 17 -5.58 -19.63 5.94
CA THR A 17 -4.43 -18.82 6.31
C THR A 17 -4.28 -17.80 5.20
N PRO A 18 -4.37 -16.49 5.51
CA PRO A 18 -4.17 -15.47 4.49
C PRO A 18 -2.82 -15.70 3.82
N VAL A 19 -2.83 -15.92 2.51
CA VAL A 19 -1.59 -15.99 1.74
C VAL A 19 -1.07 -14.56 1.63
N VAL A 20 -0.04 -14.25 2.42
CA VAL A 20 0.66 -12.97 2.33
C VAL A 20 1.60 -13.05 1.13
N LEU A 21 1.25 -12.35 0.05
CA LEU A 21 2.07 -12.28 -1.17
C LEU A 21 3.19 -11.24 -1.10
N PHE A 22 2.97 -10.16 -0.33
CA PHE A 22 3.91 -9.05 -0.18
C PHE A 22 4.02 -8.65 1.29
N THR A 23 5.25 -8.34 1.71
CA THR A 23 5.54 -7.79 3.04
C THR A 23 6.55 -6.65 2.91
N VAL A 24 6.51 -5.70 3.86
CA VAL A 24 7.60 -4.76 4.06
C VAL A 24 8.71 -5.50 4.81
N ILE A 25 9.96 -5.31 4.39
CA ILE A 25 11.11 -5.92 5.06
C ILE A 25 11.38 -5.21 6.40
N ASP A 26 11.72 -5.98 7.43
CA ASP A 26 12.11 -5.43 8.73
C ASP A 26 13.46 -4.70 8.64
N GLY A 27 13.67 -3.73 9.53
CA GLY A 27 14.95 -3.02 9.66
C GLY A 27 15.17 -1.88 8.66
N LEU A 28 14.17 -1.52 7.86
CA LEU A 28 14.21 -0.30 7.05
C LEU A 28 14.26 0.95 7.92
N SER A 29 14.97 1.97 7.45
CA SER A 29 14.95 3.28 8.08
C SER A 29 13.59 3.95 7.89
N THR A 30 13.21 4.83 8.81
CA THR A 30 12.00 5.66 8.65
C THR A 30 12.06 6.50 7.36
N GLU A 31 13.26 6.96 6.99
CA GLU A 31 13.50 7.69 5.74
C GLU A 31 13.16 6.83 4.51
N ASP A 32 13.66 5.59 4.41
CA ASP A 32 13.37 4.68 3.29
C ASP A 32 11.86 4.39 3.15
N LEU A 33 11.18 4.23 4.29
CA LEU A 33 9.73 4.02 4.34
C LEU A 33 8.96 5.25 3.86
N LEU A 34 9.37 6.45 4.29
CA LEU A 34 8.74 7.71 3.91
C LEU A 34 9.00 8.06 2.44
N VAL A 35 10.19 7.80 1.93
CA VAL A 35 10.50 7.96 0.49
C VAL A 35 9.58 7.07 -0.34
N ASN A 36 9.49 5.78 -0.01
CA ASN A 36 8.57 4.86 -0.70
C ASN A 36 7.10 5.29 -0.59
N LEU A 37 6.68 5.81 0.58
CA LEU A 37 5.35 6.36 0.78
C LEU A 37 5.10 7.55 -0.16
N THR A 38 5.98 8.55 -0.17
CA THR A 38 5.84 9.75 -1.01
C THR A 38 5.81 9.38 -2.50
N GLU A 39 6.66 8.44 -2.95
CA GLU A 39 6.65 7.94 -4.34
C GLU A 39 5.35 7.19 -4.70
N THR A 40 4.83 6.38 -3.76
CA THR A 40 3.55 5.68 -3.92
C THR A 40 2.39 6.68 -4.01
N LEU A 41 2.36 7.70 -3.15
CA LEU A 41 1.36 8.76 -3.17
C LEU A 41 1.44 9.58 -4.46
N ALA A 42 2.65 9.90 -4.93
CA ALA A 42 2.86 10.58 -6.22
C ALA A 42 2.25 9.79 -7.38
N SER A 43 2.48 8.48 -7.40
CA SER A 43 1.94 7.57 -8.41
C SER A 43 0.41 7.50 -8.35
N ALA A 44 -0.15 7.38 -7.14
CA ALA A 44 -1.59 7.36 -6.94
C ALA A 44 -2.26 8.68 -7.36
N HIS A 45 -1.62 9.82 -7.07
CA HIS A 45 -2.10 11.14 -7.50
C HIS A 45 -2.16 11.24 -9.02
N ALA A 46 -1.07 10.85 -9.72
CA ALA A 46 -1.01 10.86 -11.18
C ALA A 46 -2.12 10.00 -11.80
N LEU A 47 -2.27 8.75 -11.33
CA LEU A 47 -3.34 7.85 -11.80
C LEU A 47 -4.75 8.40 -11.53
N THR A 48 -4.96 9.01 -10.36
CA THR A 48 -6.26 9.59 -10.01
C THR A 48 -6.60 10.77 -10.91
N CYS A 49 -5.62 11.64 -11.20
CA CYS A 49 -5.77 12.75 -12.13
C CYS A 49 -6.04 12.25 -13.55
N ASP A 50 -5.29 11.28 -14.04
CA ASP A 50 -5.50 10.67 -15.35
C ASP A 50 -6.92 10.09 -15.46
N PHE A 51 -7.36 9.35 -14.45
CA PHE A 51 -8.71 8.78 -14.41
C PHE A 51 -9.80 9.85 -14.28
N ALA A 52 -9.55 10.97 -13.60
CA ALA A 52 -10.51 12.06 -13.49
C ALA A 52 -10.87 12.65 -14.87
N PHE A 53 -9.95 12.64 -15.85
CA PHE A 53 -10.23 13.08 -17.21
C PHE A 53 -11.19 12.16 -17.97
N GLU A 54 -11.27 10.87 -17.59
CA GLU A 54 -12.20 9.90 -18.19
C GLU A 54 -13.60 9.97 -17.57
N LEU A 55 -13.79 10.77 -16.52
CA LEU A 55 -15.04 10.88 -15.77
C LEU A 55 -15.78 12.20 -16.03
N GLU A 56 -17.07 12.20 -15.71
CA GLU A 56 -17.95 13.36 -15.83
C GLU A 56 -18.78 13.59 -14.55
N GLY A 57 -19.25 14.84 -14.40
CA GLY A 57 -20.11 15.27 -13.29
C GLY A 57 -19.51 14.95 -11.91
N SER A 58 -20.37 14.49 -11.00
CA SER A 58 -20.01 14.21 -9.62
C SER A 58 -18.93 13.13 -9.45
N ARG A 59 -18.78 12.21 -10.41
CA ARG A 59 -17.71 11.18 -10.36
C ARG A 59 -16.33 11.81 -10.56
N ARG A 60 -16.22 12.74 -11.50
CA ARG A 60 -14.99 13.51 -11.71
C ARG A 60 -14.66 14.38 -10.51
N GLU A 61 -15.67 15.04 -9.94
CA GLU A 61 -15.50 15.83 -8.71
C GLU A 61 -15.01 14.96 -7.55
N GLY A 62 -15.56 13.75 -7.39
CA GLY A 62 -15.08 12.78 -6.42
C GLY A 62 -13.63 12.35 -6.65
N ALA A 63 -13.24 12.05 -7.89
CA ALA A 63 -11.86 11.70 -8.24
C ALA A 63 -10.88 12.86 -7.95
N LEU A 64 -11.24 14.09 -8.29
CA LEU A 64 -10.43 15.26 -7.95
C LEU A 64 -10.33 15.50 -6.43
N GLY A 65 -11.41 15.22 -5.69
CA GLY A 65 -11.38 15.25 -4.23
C GLY A 65 -10.41 14.21 -3.65
N ILE A 66 -10.36 13.00 -4.21
CA ILE A 66 -9.38 11.98 -3.84
C ILE A 66 -7.96 12.44 -4.15
N ALA A 67 -7.71 13.01 -5.34
CA ALA A 67 -6.41 13.57 -5.70
C ALA A 67 -5.97 14.63 -4.68
N GLN A 68 -6.87 15.52 -4.27
CA GLN A 68 -6.57 16.52 -3.24
C GLN A 68 -6.21 15.90 -1.88
N LEU A 69 -6.90 14.82 -1.45
CA LEU A 69 -6.55 14.11 -0.21
C LEU A 69 -5.19 13.42 -0.30
N ILE A 70 -4.84 12.85 -1.46
CA ILE A 70 -3.53 12.25 -1.70
C ILE A 70 -2.43 13.31 -1.59
N GLU A 71 -2.64 14.49 -2.18
CA GLU A 71 -1.66 15.58 -2.11
C GLU A 71 -1.49 16.09 -0.67
N VAL A 72 -2.57 16.17 0.12
CA VAL A 72 -2.46 16.50 1.55
C VAL A 72 -1.66 15.44 2.31
N ALA A 73 -1.90 14.15 2.05
CA ALA A 73 -1.13 13.08 2.68
C ALA A 73 0.36 13.16 2.33
N ARG A 74 0.68 13.53 1.08
CA ARG A 74 2.05 13.74 0.63
C ARG A 74 2.73 14.89 1.35
N LEU A 75 2.07 16.05 1.48
CA LEU A 75 2.61 17.18 2.22
C LEU A 75 2.90 16.85 3.69
N LEU A 76 2.05 16.01 4.32
CA LEU A 76 2.29 15.52 5.67
C LEU A 76 3.50 14.59 5.73
N ALA A 77 3.65 13.67 4.77
CA ALA A 77 4.81 12.77 4.70
C ALA A 77 6.12 13.52 4.47
N ASP A 78 6.12 14.48 3.53
CA ASP A 78 7.28 15.32 3.23
C ASP A 78 7.68 16.16 4.46
N ARG A 79 6.71 16.70 5.21
CA ARG A 79 6.98 17.41 6.47
C ARG A 79 7.65 16.53 7.51
N VAL A 80 7.24 15.27 7.63
CA VAL A 80 7.85 14.30 8.55
C VAL A 80 9.26 13.94 8.11
N LEU A 81 9.48 13.77 6.79
CA LEU A 81 10.81 13.50 6.23
C LEU A 81 11.78 14.65 6.54
N ASP A 82 11.35 15.90 6.34
CA ASP A 82 12.14 17.10 6.65
C ASP A 82 12.50 17.22 8.14
N ASP A 83 11.64 16.76 9.05
CA ASP A 83 11.91 16.74 10.49
C ASP A 83 12.95 15.67 10.89
N ILE A 84 13.09 14.61 10.10
CA ILE A 84 14.00 13.49 10.36
C ILE A 84 15.37 13.74 9.71
N ALA A 85 15.40 14.45 8.59
CA ALA A 85 16.64 14.85 7.95
C ALA A 85 17.47 15.71 8.93
N PRO A 86 18.72 15.33 9.28
CA PRO A 86 19.53 16.15 10.16
C PRO A 86 19.74 17.51 9.50
N SER A 87 19.47 18.59 10.24
CA SER A 87 19.84 19.94 9.81
C SER A 87 21.33 19.93 9.48
N SER A 88 21.66 19.94 8.19
CA SER A 88 23.02 20.21 7.73
C SER A 88 23.27 21.72 7.87
N ALA A 89 23.19 22.22 9.10
CA ALA A 89 23.70 23.53 9.48
C ALA A 89 25.13 23.31 9.98
N GLY A 90 26.07 23.29 9.02
CA GLY A 90 27.50 23.47 9.21
C GLY A 90 27.95 24.67 8.38
#